data_AF-A0A7S4WD10-F1
#
_entry.id   AF-A0A7S4WD10-F1
#
_cell.length_a   1.000
_cell.length_b   1.000
_cell.length_c   1.000
_cell.angle_alpha   90.00
_cell.angle_beta   90.00
_cell.angle_gamma   90.00
#
_symmetry.space_group_name_H-M   'P 1'
#
loop_
_entity.id
_entity.type
_entity.pdbx_description
1 polymer ?
#
loop_
_entity_poly.entity_id
_entity_poly.type
_entity_poly.pdbx_seq_one_letter_code
_entity_poly.pdbx_strand_id
1 'polypeptide(L)'
;CLAAVPLKAPGQLLPLFDAQRLPPKPMPRRQAAAMRARGARRSLALGLLALAACCYLLSSAFVAPAWRAAPARAQSAVALHSTGEYTGFVPDMQRRMLMNLVAVAASAVPVAVLLGGYIWYFIPQTGGGAGGGTLA
;
A
#
# COMPACT_ATOMS: atom_id res chain seq x y z
N CYS A 1 -33.39 -10.21 -56.78
CA CYS A 1 -34.72 -10.83 -56.63
C CYS A 1 -34.95 -11.05 -55.14
N LEU A 2 -35.28 -9.99 -54.41
CA LEU A 2 -36.65 -9.53 -54.12
C LEU A 2 -37.38 -10.50 -53.18
N ALA A 3 -37.52 -10.04 -51.94
CA ALA A 3 -38.23 -10.65 -50.83
C ALA A 3 -39.75 -10.73 -51.08
N ALA A 4 -40.40 -11.67 -50.41
CA ALA A 4 -41.84 -11.64 -50.19
C ALA A 4 -42.11 -11.42 -48.68
N VAL A 5 -42.53 -10.20 -48.35
CA VAL A 5 -43.15 -9.81 -47.07
C VAL A 5 -44.61 -9.49 -47.40
N PRO A 6 -45.61 -10.02 -46.67
CA PRO A 6 -46.98 -9.55 -46.82
C PRO A 6 -47.24 -8.28 -46.00
N LEU A 7 -47.75 -7.28 -46.71
CA LEU A 7 -48.23 -5.97 -46.26
C LEU A 7 -49.46 -6.04 -45.33
N LYS A 8 -49.66 -5.02 -44.48
CA LYS A 8 -50.86 -4.12 -44.41
C LYS A 8 -50.73 -3.15 -43.20
N ALA A 9 -50.11 -1.97 -43.33
CA ALA A 9 -50.67 -0.63 -43.68
C ALA A 9 -50.83 0.28 -42.42
N PRO A 10 -51.04 1.61 -42.55
CA PRO A 10 -50.40 2.62 -43.39
C PRO A 10 -49.97 3.87 -42.58
N GLY A 11 -48.86 4.52 -42.94
CA GLY A 11 -48.67 5.95 -42.66
C GLY A 11 -47.41 6.33 -41.88
N GLN A 12 -46.44 6.86 -42.63
CA GLN A 12 -45.59 7.99 -42.24
C GLN A 12 -44.43 7.72 -41.24
N LEU A 13 -43.26 7.58 -41.87
CA LEU A 13 -42.07 8.41 -41.61
C LEU A 13 -41.02 7.95 -40.57
N LEU A 14 -40.00 7.30 -41.14
CA LEU A 14 -38.55 7.44 -40.88
C LEU A 14 -37.92 6.83 -39.60
N PRO A 15 -36.69 6.29 -39.74
CA PRO A 15 -36.00 5.51 -38.73
C PRO A 15 -35.32 6.42 -37.69
N LEU A 16 -35.97 6.62 -36.54
CA LEU A 16 -35.33 7.22 -35.35
C LEU A 16 -34.67 6.14 -34.46
N PHE A 17 -34.18 5.04 -35.03
CA PHE A 17 -33.49 3.98 -34.26
C PHE A 17 -32.04 3.77 -34.67
N ASP A 18 -31.53 4.53 -35.64
CA ASP A 18 -30.12 4.45 -36.09
C ASP A 18 -29.20 5.53 -35.50
N ALA A 19 -29.71 6.42 -34.64
CA ALA A 19 -28.89 7.49 -34.06
C ALA A 19 -28.10 7.10 -32.79
N GLN A 20 -28.24 5.87 -32.26
CA GLN A 20 -27.69 5.51 -30.95
C GLN A 20 -26.45 4.60 -30.95
N ARG A 21 -25.90 4.25 -32.12
CA ARG A 21 -24.58 3.58 -32.22
C ARG A 21 -23.50 4.54 -32.71
N LEU A 22 -23.37 5.70 -32.07
CA LEU A 22 -22.20 6.56 -32.34
C LEU A 22 -20.96 5.84 -31.78
N PRO A 23 -19.94 5.52 -32.61
CA PRO A 23 -18.70 4.96 -32.11
C PRO A 23 -18.09 5.92 -31.09
N PRO A 24 -17.43 5.42 -30.02
CA PRO A 24 -16.79 6.29 -29.06
C PRO A 24 -15.85 7.24 -29.82
N LYS A 25 -16.12 8.54 -29.70
CA LYS A 25 -15.30 9.60 -30.30
C LYS A 25 -13.83 9.25 -30.00
N PRO A 26 -12.99 9.06 -31.03
CA PRO A 26 -11.61 8.65 -30.80
C PRO A 26 -10.94 9.72 -29.96
N MET A 27 -10.69 9.38 -28.70
CA MET A 27 -9.92 10.25 -27.83
C MET A 27 -8.54 10.38 -28.47
N PRO A 28 -8.06 11.59 -28.75
CA PRO A 28 -6.75 11.75 -29.37
C PRO A 28 -5.72 11.05 -28.47
N ARG A 29 -4.89 10.18 -29.06
CA ARG A 29 -3.92 9.33 -28.34
C ARG A 29 -3.07 10.12 -27.33
N ARG A 30 -2.85 11.41 -27.58
CA ARG A 30 -2.18 12.35 -26.67
C ARG A 30 -2.93 12.58 -25.35
N GLN A 31 -4.27 12.66 -25.37
CA GLN A 31 -5.09 12.88 -24.18
C GLN A 31 -5.19 11.62 -23.29
N ALA A 32 -5.28 10.43 -23.88
CA ALA A 32 -5.27 9.16 -23.14
C ALA A 32 -3.91 8.90 -22.45
N ALA A 33 -2.80 9.21 -23.13
CA ALA A 33 -1.46 9.13 -22.55
C ALA A 33 -1.27 10.14 -21.39
N ALA A 34 -1.80 11.36 -21.53
CA ALA A 34 -1.72 12.39 -20.49
C ALA A 34 -2.54 12.02 -19.23
N MET A 35 -3.68 11.35 -19.36
CA MET A 35 -4.44 10.86 -18.20
C MET A 35 -3.74 9.68 -17.50
N ARG A 36 -3.14 8.75 -18.25
CA ARG A 36 -2.31 7.67 -17.67
C ARG A 36 -1.08 8.19 -16.93
N ALA A 37 -0.40 9.21 -17.47
CA ALA A 37 0.75 9.85 -16.83
C ALA A 37 0.37 10.55 -15.51
N ARG A 38 -0.82 11.16 -15.42
CA ARG A 38 -1.34 11.76 -14.18
C ARG A 38 -1.72 10.68 -13.15
N GLY A 39 -2.28 9.56 -13.59
CA GLY A 39 -2.57 8.41 -12.73
C GLY A 39 -1.30 7.82 -12.11
N ALA A 40 -0.27 7.59 -12.93
CA ALA A 40 1.03 7.07 -12.48
C ALA A 40 1.72 7.99 -11.47
N ARG A 41 1.70 9.32 -11.71
CA ARG A 41 2.26 10.30 -10.76
C ARG A 41 1.50 10.32 -9.43
N ARG A 42 0.18 10.17 -9.46
CA ARG A 42 -0.66 10.10 -8.24
C ARG A 42 -0.39 8.83 -7.44
N SER A 43 -0.29 7.67 -8.09
CA SER A 43 0.06 6.42 -7.40
C SER A 43 1.45 6.46 -6.78
N LEU A 44 2.42 7.10 -7.44
CA LEU A 44 3.78 7.28 -6.88
C LEU A 44 3.76 8.23 -5.68
N ALA A 45 3.02 9.34 -5.77
CA ALA A 45 2.87 10.29 -4.66
C ALA A 45 2.19 9.64 -3.44
N LEU A 46 1.14 8.83 -3.66
CA LEU A 46 0.48 8.07 -2.59
C LEU A 46 1.41 7.02 -1.98
N GLY A 47 2.20 6.32 -2.80
CA GLY A 47 3.21 5.37 -2.34
C GLY A 47 4.29 6.02 -1.47
N LEU A 48 4.81 7.18 -1.90
CA LEU A 48 5.78 7.96 -1.12
C LEU A 48 5.19 8.45 0.20
N LEU A 49 3.94 8.92 0.20
CA LEU A 49 3.26 9.38 1.41
C LEU A 49 3.03 8.22 2.38
N ALA A 50 2.61 7.06 1.89
CA ALA A 50 2.43 5.85 2.71
C ALA A 50 3.75 5.35 3.30
N LEU A 51 4.85 5.38 2.53
CA LEU A 51 6.18 5.02 3.02
C LEU A 51 6.64 5.98 4.12
N ALA A 52 6.52 7.30 3.90
CA ALA A 52 6.88 8.31 4.87
C ALA A 52 6.06 8.19 6.18
N ALA A 53 4.76 7.94 6.07
CA ALA A 53 3.89 7.68 7.22
C ALA A 53 4.30 6.42 7.99
N CYS A 54 4.64 5.34 7.28
CA CYS A 54 5.13 4.10 7.89
C CYS A 54 6.46 4.34 8.64
N CYS A 55 7.43 5.00 8.00
CA CYS A 55 8.70 5.36 8.64
C CYS A 55 8.52 6.25 9.88
N TYR A 56 7.60 7.20 9.83
CA TYR A 56 7.28 8.07 10.97
C TYR A 56 6.65 7.29 12.13
N LEU A 57 5.68 6.41 11.85
CA LEU A 57 5.03 5.57 12.85
C LEU A 57 6.04 4.62 13.53
N LEU A 58 6.90 3.96 12.75
CA LEU A 58 7.96 3.11 13.30
C LEU A 58 8.94 3.92 14.16
N SER A 59 9.33 5.12 13.73
CA SER A 59 10.26 5.98 14.51
C SER A 59 9.67 6.41 15.85
N SER A 60 8.36 6.70 15.89
CA SER A 60 7.64 7.14 17.10
C SER A 60 7.41 6.05 18.15
N ALA A 61 7.67 4.78 17.81
CA ALA A 61 7.63 3.68 18.76
C ALA A 61 8.90 3.60 19.64
N PHE A 62 10.02 4.19 19.17
CA PHE A 62 11.34 4.02 19.80
C PHE A 62 11.91 5.32 20.40
N VAL A 63 11.54 6.48 19.83
CA VAL A 63 11.62 7.77 20.53
C VAL A 63 10.31 7.89 21.31
N ALA A 64 10.39 7.95 22.65
CA ALA A 64 9.25 7.93 23.57
C ALA A 64 7.99 8.54 22.94
N PRO A 65 6.86 7.82 22.82
CA PRO A 65 5.68 8.37 22.20
C PRO A 65 5.23 9.58 23.02
N ALA A 66 5.47 10.79 22.53
CA ALA A 66 5.03 12.03 23.19
C ALA A 66 3.50 12.10 23.34
N TRP A 67 2.79 11.15 22.74
CA TRP A 67 1.33 11.02 22.69
C TRP A 67 0.80 10.12 23.81
N ARG A 68 1.68 9.52 24.63
CA ARG A 68 1.34 8.78 25.85
C ARG A 68 2.09 9.33 27.06
N ALA A 69 1.96 10.64 27.31
CA ALA A 69 1.88 11.08 28.71
C ALA A 69 0.53 10.58 29.25
N ALA A 70 0.40 9.27 29.50
CA ALA A 70 -0.71 8.77 30.30
C ALA A 70 -0.61 9.48 31.67
N PRO A 71 -1.73 9.93 32.28
CA PRO A 71 -1.67 10.38 33.67
C PRO A 71 -1.02 9.25 34.46
N ALA A 72 0.02 9.59 35.23
CA ALA A 72 0.83 8.62 35.95
C ALA A 72 -0.09 7.65 36.70
N ARG A 73 -0.30 6.46 36.13
CA ARG A 73 -0.97 5.37 36.83
C ARG A 73 -0.08 5.11 38.03
N ALA A 74 -0.61 5.37 39.24
CA ALA A 74 0.10 5.26 40.50
C ALA A 74 1.12 4.12 40.40
N GLN A 75 2.38 4.49 40.23
CA GLN A 75 3.44 3.54 39.99
C GLN A 75 3.56 2.79 41.30
N SER A 76 3.01 1.59 41.35
CA SER A 76 3.35 0.64 42.40
C SER A 76 4.86 0.48 42.28
N ALA A 77 5.59 1.12 43.18
CA ALA A 77 7.03 1.07 43.25
C ALA A 77 7.38 -0.35 43.71
N VAL A 78 7.40 -1.29 42.77
CA VAL A 78 8.08 -2.56 42.98
C VAL A 78 9.55 -2.19 43.11
N ALA A 79 10.04 -2.23 44.34
CA ALA A 79 11.45 -2.06 44.65
C ALA A 79 12.23 -3.19 43.97
N LEU A 80 12.76 -2.90 42.79
CA LEU A 80 13.59 -3.82 42.04
C LEU A 80 14.97 -3.83 42.71
N HIS A 81 15.25 -4.85 43.51
CA HIS A 81 16.59 -5.06 44.05
C HIS A 81 17.54 -5.41 42.90
N SER A 82 18.40 -4.47 42.51
CA SER A 82 19.50 -4.73 41.59
C SER A 82 20.59 -5.51 42.32
N THR A 83 20.79 -6.78 41.95
CA THR A 83 21.85 -7.65 42.51
C THR A 83 23.22 -7.41 41.88
N GLY A 84 23.43 -6.28 41.21
CA GLY A 84 24.72 -5.84 40.67
C GLY A 84 25.06 -4.47 41.23
N GLU A 85 26.34 -4.20 41.47
CA GLU A 85 26.88 -2.97 42.06
C GLU A 85 26.21 -1.72 41.47
N TYR A 86 25.18 -1.24 42.17
CA TYR A 86 24.36 -0.12 41.74
C TYR A 86 25.15 1.16 42.00
N THR A 87 25.93 1.56 41.00
CA THR A 87 26.65 2.84 41.03
C THR A 87 25.72 4.02 40.72
N GLY A 88 24.47 4.04 41.19
CA GLY A 88 23.60 5.23 41.15
C GLY A 88 23.27 5.85 39.78
N PHE A 89 23.81 5.33 38.67
CA PHE A 89 23.62 5.88 37.33
C PHE A 89 22.31 5.36 36.75
N VAL A 90 21.23 6.11 37.00
CA VAL A 90 19.98 5.93 36.24
C VAL A 90 20.28 6.23 34.77
N PRO A 91 20.01 5.29 33.84
CA PRO A 91 20.16 5.56 32.41
C PRO A 91 19.38 6.82 32.06
N ASP A 92 20.09 7.85 31.64
CA ASP A 92 19.50 9.11 31.18
C ASP A 92 18.73 8.87 29.87
N MET A 93 18.00 9.89 29.39
CA MET A 93 17.12 9.72 28.23
C MET A 93 17.88 9.34 26.95
N GLN A 94 19.12 9.82 26.78
CA GLN A 94 19.96 9.50 25.63
C GLN A 94 20.41 8.04 25.67
N ARG A 95 20.79 7.52 26.85
CA ARG A 95 21.17 6.10 26.99
C ARG A 95 20.01 5.16 26.69
N ARG A 96 18.78 5.53 27.06
CA ARG A 96 17.56 4.75 26.72
C ARG A 96 17.26 4.80 25.22
N MET A 97 17.37 5.97 24.59
CA MET A 97 17.12 6.13 23.15
C MET A 97 18.13 5.36 22.31
N LEU A 98 19.42 5.45 22.65
CA LEU A 98 20.48 4.73 21.94
C LEU A 98 20.23 3.21 21.99
N MET A 99 19.93 2.68 23.16
CA MET A 99 19.65 1.25 23.32
C MET A 99 18.42 0.81 22.50
N ASN A 100 17.35 1.62 22.48
CA ASN A 100 16.18 1.35 21.66
C ASN A 100 16.53 1.35 20.16
N LEU A 101 17.34 2.30 19.69
CA LEU A 101 17.78 2.36 18.30
C LEU A 101 18.60 1.12 17.91
N VAL A 102 19.51 0.68 18.79
CA VAL A 102 20.31 -0.53 18.55
C VAL A 102 19.42 -1.78 18.50
N ALA A 103 18.48 -1.93 19.43
CA ALA A 103 17.55 -3.06 19.44
C ALA A 103 16.70 -3.13 18.16
N VAL A 104 16.28 -1.98 17.63
CA VAL A 104 15.55 -1.90 16.35
C VAL A 104 16.44 -2.23 15.18
N ALA A 105 17.62 -1.62 15.11
CA ALA A 105 18.54 -1.88 14.02
C ALA A 105 18.90 -3.36 13.93
N ALA A 106 19.13 -4.01 15.08
CA ALA A 106 19.43 -5.43 15.15
C ALA A 106 18.24 -6.32 14.74
N SER A 107 17.02 -5.98 15.17
CA SER A 107 15.81 -6.74 14.81
C SER A 107 15.29 -6.46 13.39
N ALA A 108 15.61 -5.30 12.81
CA ALA A 108 15.22 -4.93 11.46
C ALA A 108 15.86 -5.83 10.41
N VAL A 109 17.10 -6.27 10.62
CA VAL A 109 17.83 -7.14 9.69
C VAL A 109 17.09 -8.48 9.45
N PRO A 110 16.80 -9.31 10.47
CA PRO A 110 16.09 -10.57 10.25
C PRO A 110 14.65 -10.35 9.75
N VAL A 111 13.95 -9.31 10.21
CA VAL A 111 12.61 -8.99 9.74
C VAL A 111 12.61 -8.63 8.24
N ALA A 112 13.59 -7.84 7.78
CA ALA A 112 13.73 -7.48 6.37
C ALA A 112 14.04 -8.70 5.49
N VAL A 113 14.86 -9.63 5.96
CA VAL A 113 15.17 -10.88 5.23
C VAL A 113 13.92 -11.73 5.06
N LEU A 114 13.17 -11.96 6.15
CA LEU A 114 11.94 -12.77 6.11
C LEU A 114 10.86 -12.11 5.24
N LEU A 115 10.65 -10.80 5.41
CA LEU A 115 9.67 -10.06 4.64
C LEU A 115 10.06 -9.97 3.16
N GLY A 116 11.34 -9.79 2.87
CA GLY A 116 11.88 -9.78 1.51
C GLY A 116 11.64 -11.10 0.79
N GLY A 117 11.94 -12.23 1.46
CA GLY A 117 11.65 -13.56 0.93
C GLY A 117 10.15 -13.81 0.70
N TYR A 118 9.31 -13.36 1.64
CA TYR A 118 7.85 -13.48 1.51
C TYR A 118 7.30 -12.68 0.34
N ILE A 119 7.74 -11.44 0.15
CA ILE A 119 7.31 -10.60 -0.98
C ILE A 119 7.79 -11.19 -2.31
N TRP A 120 9.03 -11.72 -2.35
CA TRP A 120 9.61 -12.31 -3.55
C TRP A 120 8.82 -13.51 -4.07
N TYR A 121 8.15 -14.27 -3.18
CA TYR A 121 7.29 -15.40 -3.56
C TYR A 121 6.15 -15.01 -4.50
N PHE A 122 5.59 -13.80 -4.34
CA PHE A 122 4.45 -13.34 -5.14
C PHE A 122 4.84 -12.77 -6.50
N ILE A 123 6.14 -12.64 -6.80
CA ILE A 123 6.62 -12.11 -8.08
C ILE A 123 6.83 -13.29 -9.03
N PRO A 124 5.95 -13.48 -10.03
CA PRO A 124 6.14 -14.54 -11.02
C PRO A 124 7.40 -14.26 -11.84
N GLN A 125 8.33 -15.22 -11.87
CA GLN A 125 9.51 -15.16 -12.73
C GLN A 125 9.06 -15.48 -14.16
N THR A 126 8.85 -14.46 -14.99
CA THR A 126 8.51 -14.64 -16.41
C THR A 126 9.75 -15.00 -17.20
N GLY A 127 10.26 -16.22 -17.01
CA GLY A 127 11.45 -16.72 -17.68
C GLY A 127 11.87 -18.12 -17.20
N GLY A 128 11.34 -19.16 -17.85
CA GLY A 128 11.82 -20.55 -17.76
C GLY A 128 11.00 -21.46 -16.84
N GLY A 129 10.06 -22.22 -17.42
CA GLY A 129 9.42 -23.37 -16.76
C GLY A 129 7.93 -23.49 -17.07
N ALA A 130 7.59 -24.24 -18.12
CA ALA A 130 6.23 -24.72 -18.35
C ALA A 130 5.89 -25.78 -17.28
N GLY A 131 5.12 -25.41 -16.26
CA GLY A 131 4.66 -26.38 -15.26
C GLY A 131 4.19 -25.71 -13.98
N GLY A 132 2.92 -25.35 -13.89
CA GLY A 132 2.37 -24.79 -12.66
C GLY A 132 0.98 -24.20 -12.85
N GLY A 133 0.01 -25.05 -13.18
CA GLY A 133 -1.39 -24.65 -13.29
C GLY A 133 -2.27 -25.71 -13.91
N THR A 134 -2.29 -26.93 -13.36
CA THR A 134 -3.48 -27.78 -13.53
C THR A 134 -4.56 -27.22 -12.63
N LEU A 135 -5.50 -26.52 -13.23
CA LEU A 135 -6.80 -26.25 -12.65
C LEU A 135 -7.45 -27.63 -12.47
N ALA A 136 -7.64 -28.06 -11.21
CA ALA A 136 -8.53 -29.17 -10.89
C ALA A 136 -9.97 -28.63 -10.79
#